data_AF-A0A0D6TQK1-F1
#
_entry.id   AF-A0A0D6TQK1-F1
#
_cell.length_a   1.000
_cell.length_b   1.000
_cell.length_c   1.000
_cell.angle_alpha   90.00
_cell.angle_beta   90.00
_cell.angle_gamma   90.00
#
_symmetry.space_group_name_H-M   'P 1'
#
loop_
_entity.id
_entity.type
_entity.pdbx_description
1 polymer ?
#
loop_
_entity_poly.entity_id
_entity_poly.type
_entity_poly.pdbx_seq_one_letter_code
_entity_poly.pdbx_strand_id
1 'polypeptide(L)'
;MKEIDFSSINQTINWWEKHRLRFNIILGALGIFSLLIIFPSCFGLVDCIGIFFWGFMANVLYSLGILLEIINVYYLKSKFNFFQYRHFFIIIGTVAYSFVTFFYPFIYYMHPL
;
A
#
# COMPACT_ATOMS: atom_id res chain seq x y z
N MET A 1 -15.70 24.84 21.59
CA MET A 1 -15.23 23.59 20.94
C MET A 1 -15.17 23.90 19.45
N LYS A 2 -13.99 23.87 18.80
CA LYS A 2 -13.89 24.19 17.36
C LYS A 2 -14.61 23.07 16.60
N GLU A 3 -15.53 23.42 15.71
CA GLU A 3 -16.28 22.44 14.91
C GLU A 3 -15.31 21.52 14.18
N ILE A 4 -15.58 20.22 14.25
CA ILE A 4 -14.86 19.21 13.48
C ILE A 4 -15.18 19.46 12.02
N ASP A 5 -14.15 19.74 11.22
CA ASP A 5 -14.34 19.95 9.79
C ASP A 5 -14.48 18.59 9.08
N PHE A 6 -15.69 18.03 9.13
CA PHE A 6 -16.03 16.79 8.43
C PHE A 6 -15.77 16.85 6.92
N SER A 7 -15.79 18.05 6.32
CA SER A 7 -15.48 18.22 4.90
C SER A 7 -14.00 17.89 4.63
N SER A 8 -13.09 18.33 5.50
CA SER A 8 -11.65 18.05 5.40
C SER A 8 -11.32 16.56 5.58
N ILE A 9 -12.05 15.86 6.46
CA ILE A 9 -11.89 14.42 6.69
C ILE A 9 -12.36 13.64 5.46
N ASN A 10 -13.55 13.95 4.92
CA ASN A 10 -14.05 13.30 3.71
C ASN A 10 -13.12 13.53 2.51
N GLN A 11 -12.59 14.74 2.34
CA GLN A 11 -11.60 15.02 1.30
C GLN A 11 -10.33 14.19 1.47
N THR A 12 -9.87 14.01 2.70
CA THR A 12 -8.71 13.17 3.02
C THR A 12 -8.97 11.72 2.66
N ILE A 13 -10.09 11.14 3.10
CA ILE A 13 -10.46 9.76 2.79
C ILE A 13 -10.55 9.55 1.28
N ASN A 14 -11.31 10.40 0.57
CA ASN A 14 -11.48 10.29 -0.88
C ASN A 14 -10.16 10.39 -1.64
N TRP A 15 -9.25 11.26 -1.18
CA TRP A 15 -7.93 11.40 -1.80
C TRP A 15 -7.12 10.11 -1.68
N TRP A 16 -7.03 9.53 -0.48
CA TRP A 16 -6.26 8.31 -0.26
C TRP A 16 -6.88 7.08 -0.93
N GLU A 17 -8.21 6.98 -0.95
CA GLU A 17 -8.96 5.92 -1.65
C GLU A 17 -8.67 5.90 -3.14
N LYS A 18 -8.67 7.07 -3.79
CA LYS A 18 -8.33 7.19 -5.21
C LYS A 18 -6.91 6.70 -5.51
N HIS A 19 -5.96 6.93 -4.59
CA HIS A 19 -4.59 6.49 -4.76
C HIS A 19 -4.37 5.02 -4.37
N ARG A 20 -5.21 4.46 -3.49
CA ARG A 20 -5.16 3.04 -3.10
C ARG A 20 -5.37 2.12 -4.30
N LEU A 21 -6.31 2.48 -5.17
CA LEU A 21 -6.55 1.75 -6.41
C LEU A 21 -5.31 1.75 -7.32
N ARG A 22 -4.66 2.91 -7.50
CA ARG A 22 -3.42 3.01 -8.30
C ARG A 22 -2.29 2.18 -7.69
N PHE A 23 -2.10 2.28 -6.38
CA PHE A 23 -1.12 1.50 -5.63
C PHE A 23 -1.32 -0.01 -5.84
N ASN A 24 -2.55 -0.50 -5.65
CA ASN A 24 -2.87 -1.92 -5.82
C ASN A 24 -2.69 -2.40 -7.27
N ILE A 25 -3.05 -1.59 -8.27
CA ILE A 25 -2.83 -1.92 -9.68
C ILE A 25 -1.34 -2.05 -9.98
N ILE A 26 -0.51 -1.12 -9.49
CA ILE A 26 0.96 -1.17 -9.66
C ILE A 26 1.53 -2.43 -9.02
N LEU A 27 1.19 -2.70 -7.75
CA LEU A 27 1.68 -3.88 -7.05
C LEU A 27 1.22 -5.18 -7.70
N GLY A 28 -0.05 -5.27 -8.08
CA GLY A 28 -0.60 -6.44 -8.77
C GLY A 28 0.09 -6.70 -10.10
N ALA A 29 0.28 -5.66 -10.92
CA ALA A 29 0.99 -5.76 -12.19
C ALA A 29 2.45 -6.20 -12.01
N LEU A 30 3.15 -5.65 -11.01
CA LEU A 30 4.54 -6.04 -10.70
C LEU A 30 4.65 -7.47 -10.17
N GLY A 31 3.71 -7.92 -9.34
CA GLY A 31 3.66 -9.29 -8.85
C GLY A 31 3.39 -10.31 -9.96
N ILE A 32 2.48 -9.98 -10.90
CA ILE A 32 2.27 -10.81 -12.09
C ILE A 32 3.54 -10.82 -12.94
N PHE A 33 4.15 -9.66 -13.17
CA PHE A 33 5.36 -9.54 -13.99
C PHE A 33 6.54 -10.32 -13.41
N SER A 34 6.75 -10.30 -12.09
CA SER A 34 7.82 -11.10 -11.46
C SER A 34 7.58 -12.60 -11.60
N LEU A 35 6.33 -13.07 -11.46
CA LEU A 35 5.98 -14.48 -11.69
C LEU A 35 6.19 -14.91 -13.15
N LEU A 36 5.90 -14.04 -14.13
CA LEU A 36 6.16 -14.32 -15.54
C LEU A 36 7.66 -14.44 -15.85
N ILE A 37 8.52 -13.67 -15.18
CA ILE A 37 9.98 -13.76 -15.35
C ILE A 37 10.53 -15.05 -14.76
N ILE A 38 10.11 -15.40 -13.54
CA ILE A 38 10.61 -16.59 -12.84
C ILE A 38 10.08 -17.88 -13.46
N PHE A 39 8.84 -17.85 -13.93
CA PHE A 39 8.13 -18.99 -14.49
C PHE A 39 8.26 -20.25 -13.60
N PRO A 40 7.72 -20.21 -12.38
CA PRO A 40 7.96 -21.25 -11.38
C PRO A 40 7.47 -22.62 -11.86
N SER A 41 8.29 -23.65 -11.68
CA SER A 41 7.98 -25.03 -12.07
C SER A 41 6.86 -25.66 -11.24
N CYS A 42 6.61 -25.13 -10.04
CA CYS A 42 5.52 -25.52 -9.15
C CYS A 42 4.83 -24.26 -8.63
N PHE A 43 3.58 -24.06 -9.02
CA PHE A 43 2.70 -23.00 -8.50
C PHE A 43 1.42 -23.67 -7.98
N GLY A 44 1.16 -23.50 -6.70
CA GLY A 44 0.10 -24.22 -5.99
C GLY A 44 -0.87 -23.31 -5.24
N LEU A 45 -1.83 -23.95 -4.57
CA LEU A 45 -2.87 -23.27 -3.80
C LEU A 45 -2.28 -22.45 -2.64
N VAL A 46 -1.21 -22.93 -2.02
CA VAL A 46 -0.50 -22.22 -0.93
C VAL A 46 0.06 -20.88 -1.43
N ASP A 47 0.62 -20.84 -2.64
CA ASP A 47 1.18 -19.62 -3.23
C ASP A 47 0.07 -18.61 -3.52
N CYS A 48 -1.09 -19.07 -4.03
CA CYS A 48 -2.28 -18.22 -4.18
C CYS A 48 -2.70 -17.59 -2.84
N ILE A 49 -2.79 -18.39 -1.77
CA ILE A 49 -3.13 -17.88 -0.44
C ILE A 49 -2.10 -16.84 0.03
N GLY A 50 -0.82 -17.11 -0.17
CA GLY A 50 0.27 -16.18 0.15
C GLY A 50 0.13 -14.84 -0.59
N ILE A 51 -0.18 -14.87 -1.88
CA ILE A 51 -0.39 -13.67 -2.70
C ILE A 51 -1.60 -12.87 -2.19
N PHE A 52 -2.72 -13.54 -1.87
CA PHE A 52 -3.89 -12.86 -1.30
C PHE A 52 -3.58 -12.23 0.06
N PHE A 53 -2.86 -12.95 0.92
CA PHE A 53 -2.47 -12.45 2.23
C PHE A 53 -1.52 -11.24 2.12
N TRP A 54 -0.56 -11.29 1.18
CA TRP A 54 0.30 -10.15 0.89
C TRP A 54 -0.47 -8.94 0.39
N GLY A 55 -1.42 -9.14 -0.53
CA GLY A 55 -2.30 -8.08 -1.02
C GLY A 55 -3.13 -7.44 0.10
N PHE A 56 -3.65 -8.25 1.02
CA PHE A 56 -4.33 -7.75 2.22
C PHE A 56 -3.40 -6.93 3.11
N MET A 57 -2.21 -7.45 3.41
CA MET A 57 -1.22 -6.78 4.26
C MET A 57 -0.77 -5.43 3.66
N ALA A 58 -0.56 -5.38 2.34
CA ALA A 58 -0.24 -4.14 1.62
C ALA A 58 -1.34 -3.08 1.78
N ASN A 59 -2.62 -3.49 1.75
CA ASN A 59 -3.75 -2.58 1.96
C ASN A 59 -3.87 -2.09 3.41
N VAL A 60 -3.62 -2.96 4.40
CA VAL A 60 -3.58 -2.58 5.83
C VAL A 60 -2.51 -1.54 6.07
N LEU A 61 -1.30 -1.79 5.56
CA LEU A 61 -0.17 -0.87 5.76
C LEU A 61 -0.34 0.43 4.99
N TYR A 62 -0.93 0.41 3.78
CA TYR A 62 -1.32 1.62 3.06
C TYR A 62 -2.29 2.48 3.88
N SER A 63 -3.22 1.85 4.60
CA SER A 63 -4.22 2.52 5.44
C SER A 63 -3.60 3.26 6.64
N LEU A 64 -2.37 2.95 7.04
CA LEU A 64 -1.65 3.71 8.07
C LEU A 64 -1.43 5.17 7.67
N GLY A 65 -1.20 5.45 6.39
CA GLY A 65 -1.06 6.83 5.88
C GLY A 65 -2.35 7.64 6.07
N ILE A 66 -3.50 7.02 5.77
CA ILE A 66 -4.83 7.60 6.01
C ILE A 66 -5.03 7.91 7.48
N LEU A 67 -4.73 6.92 8.34
CA LEU A 67 -4.93 7.01 9.78
C LEU A 67 -4.09 8.13 10.39
N LEU A 68 -2.81 8.23 10.03
CA LEU A 68 -1.92 9.31 10.47
C LEU A 68 -2.49 10.68 10.13
N GLU A 69 -3.06 10.82 8.93
CA GLU A 69 -3.59 12.09 8.50
C GLU A 69 -4.92 12.45 9.18
N ILE A 70 -5.81 11.47 9.36
CA ILE A 70 -7.03 11.66 10.16
C ILE A 70 -6.66 12.06 11.59
N ILE A 71 -5.64 11.43 12.18
CA ILE A 71 -5.15 11.82 13.52
C ILE A 71 -4.66 13.26 13.53
N ASN A 72 -3.92 13.68 12.49
CA ASN A 72 -3.44 15.05 12.42
C ASN A 72 -4.57 16.08 12.29
N VAL A 73 -5.56 15.81 11.44
CA VAL A 73 -6.72 16.69 11.24
C VAL A 73 -7.58 16.75 12.50
N TYR A 74 -7.90 15.58 13.08
CA TYR A 74 -8.86 15.46 14.18
C TYR A 74 -8.26 15.79 15.55
N TYR A 75 -7.12 15.19 15.90
CA TYR A 75 -6.52 15.34 17.24
C TYR A 75 -5.49 16.47 17.31
N LEU A 76 -4.68 16.63 16.27
CA LEU A 76 -3.58 17.62 16.26
C LEU A 76 -4.01 18.97 15.67
N LYS A 77 -5.27 19.11 15.26
CA LYS A 77 -5.84 20.35 14.69
C LYS A 77 -5.01 20.89 13.51
N SER A 78 -4.52 20.00 12.67
CA SER A 78 -3.68 20.32 11.51
C SER A 78 -2.38 21.07 11.86
N LYS A 79 -1.85 20.89 13.08
CA LYS A 79 -0.59 21.52 13.51
C LYS A 79 0.59 21.11 12.63
N PHE A 80 0.54 19.91 12.06
CA PHE A 80 1.53 19.42 11.11
C PHE A 80 0.96 19.48 9.70
N ASN A 81 1.73 20.00 8.74
CA ASN A 81 1.34 20.11 7.32
C ASN A 81 1.45 18.77 6.58
N PHE A 82 0.85 17.69 7.10
CA PHE A 82 0.90 16.35 6.49
C PHE A 82 0.32 16.30 5.08
N PHE A 83 -0.58 17.24 4.72
CA PHE A 83 -1.10 17.40 3.36
C PHE A 83 0.00 17.52 2.29
N GLN A 84 1.11 18.20 2.61
CA GLN A 84 2.22 18.40 1.68
C GLN A 84 3.04 17.11 1.47
N TYR A 85 3.10 16.26 2.49
CA TYR A 85 3.90 15.03 2.49
C TYR A 85 3.13 13.80 1.99
N ARG A 86 1.82 13.91 1.71
CA ARG A 86 1.00 12.79 1.22
C ARG A 86 1.62 12.09 0.01
N HIS A 87 2.08 12.87 -0.96
CA HIS A 87 2.68 12.33 -2.19
C HIS A 87 4.00 11.63 -1.89
N PHE A 88 4.82 12.18 -1.00
CA PHE A 88 6.06 11.58 -0.57
C PHE A 88 5.85 10.22 0.11
N PHE A 89 4.89 10.12 1.05
CA PHE A 89 4.56 8.86 1.71
C PHE A 89 4.01 7.82 0.73
N ILE A 90 3.16 8.23 -0.20
CA ILE A 90 2.66 7.32 -1.24
C ILE A 90 3.80 6.84 -2.14
N ILE A 91 4.68 7.73 -2.61
CA ILE A 91 5.75 7.36 -3.53
C ILE A 91 6.72 6.40 -2.84
N ILE A 92 7.20 6.74 -1.64
CA ILE A 92 8.13 5.88 -0.90
C ILE A 92 7.48 4.54 -0.55
N GLY A 93 6.24 4.57 -0.05
CA GLY A 93 5.49 3.34 0.22
C GLY A 93 5.38 2.48 -1.04
N THR A 94 4.90 3.07 -2.14
CA THR A 94 4.76 2.37 -3.42
C THR A 94 6.07 1.77 -3.88
N VAL A 95 7.17 2.51 -3.84
CA VAL A 95 8.50 2.03 -4.23
C VAL A 95 8.95 0.89 -3.32
N ALA A 96 8.84 1.03 -2.00
CA ALA A 96 9.24 0.00 -1.05
C ALA A 96 8.42 -1.29 -1.22
N TYR A 97 7.09 -1.20 -1.31
CA TYR A 97 6.24 -2.37 -1.55
C TYR A 97 6.47 -2.99 -2.93
N SER A 98 6.70 -2.16 -3.95
CA SER A 98 7.01 -2.64 -5.30
C SER A 98 8.30 -3.44 -5.30
N PHE A 99 9.31 -2.97 -4.59
CA PHE A 99 10.58 -3.68 -4.43
C PHE A 99 10.36 -5.06 -3.80
N VAL A 100 9.68 -5.12 -2.65
CA VAL A 100 9.38 -6.41 -1.99
C VAL A 100 8.54 -7.31 -2.89
N THR A 101 7.48 -6.79 -3.51
CA THR A 101 6.57 -7.57 -4.36
C THR A 101 7.27 -8.14 -5.59
N PHE A 102 8.23 -7.41 -6.15
CA PHE A 102 8.99 -7.86 -7.31
C PHE A 102 10.05 -8.90 -6.93
N PHE A 103 10.83 -8.66 -5.87
CA PHE A 103 11.97 -9.51 -5.51
C PHE A 103 11.59 -10.74 -4.68
N TYR A 104 10.52 -10.68 -3.89
CA TYR A 104 10.15 -11.78 -3.01
C TYR A 104 9.93 -13.12 -3.73
N PRO A 105 9.23 -13.17 -4.89
CA PRO A 105 9.12 -14.39 -5.67
C PRO A 105 10.47 -15.00 -6.07
N PHE A 106 11.49 -14.18 -6.40
CA PHE A 106 12.82 -14.69 -6.74
C PHE A 106 13.45 -15.39 -5.55
N ILE A 107 13.36 -14.79 -4.37
CA ILE A 107 13.88 -15.38 -3.13
C ILE A 107 13.15 -16.69 -2.84
N TYR A 108 11.82 -16.67 -2.90
CA TYR A 108 10.97 -17.82 -2.56
C TYR A 108 11.18 -19.02 -3.50
N TYR A 109 11.29 -18.80 -4.81
CA TYR A 109 11.41 -19.89 -5.79
C TYR A 109 12.85 -20.28 -6.15
N MET A 110 13.83 -19.37 -6.06
CA MET A 110 15.24 -19.72 -6.37
C MET A 110 16.02 -20.24 -5.16
N HIS A 111 15.64 -19.84 -3.95
CA HIS A 111 16.20 -20.36 -2.71
C HIS A 111 15.09 -20.93 -1.84
N PRO A 112 14.58 -22.14 -2.17
CA PRO A 112 13.72 -22.86 -1.25
C PRO A 112 14.53 -23.13 0.03
N LEU A 113 14.14 -22.46 1.12
CA LEU A 113 14.59 -22.78 2.48
C LEU A 113 14.09 -24.18 2.87
#